data_AF-A0A928G3R1-F1
#
_entry.id   AF-A0A928G3R1-F1
#
_cell.length_a   1.000
_cell.length_b   1.000
_cell.length_c   1.000
_cell.angle_alpha   90.00
_cell.angle_beta   90.00
_cell.angle_gamma   90.00
#
_symmetry.space_group_name_H-M   'P 1'
#
loop_
_entity.id
_entity.type
_entity.pdbx_description
1 polymer ?
#
loop_
_entity_poly.entity_id
_entity_poly.type
_entity_poly.pdbx_seq_one_letter_code
_entity_poly.pdbx_strand_id
1 'polypeptide(L)'
;MRLSEKIISALRNSFDTLLFFATMAVKEDFRNHVARAGACDMCPSRRVAILGNGPSLGEQLPCLIERREWEQTDVMAVNFFALSEEFLVLRPKYYVISDPMFFRRSGRSERVENLYRALAEKVKWPMTLYVQYYNPERFDYAEAIGHNPMIRIVPFHTTVFHGFRSVEFWCYRRGLGSGNFGTVVQNGEFIAMLLGYRTIDLYGVDHTLLEGLTVDDENCLCRIQSHYYDSAPKPPTPIYVNATQPPRPYTMSSYLAETAELFRGHEVLRDYAEAQGVRILNRTRGSMIDAYEREPLP
;
A
#
# COMPACT_ATOMS: atom_id res chain seq x y z
N MET A 1 8.92 12.63 -31.77
CA MET A 1 10.01 11.83 -31.15
C MET A 1 11.00 11.42 -32.23
N ARG A 2 12.26 11.84 -32.11
CA ARG A 2 13.35 11.61 -33.08
C ARG A 2 13.75 10.11 -33.07
N LEU A 3 14.30 9.60 -34.17
CA LEU A 3 14.74 8.19 -34.27
C LEU A 3 15.76 7.83 -33.18
N SER A 4 16.64 8.76 -32.83
CA SER A 4 17.61 8.62 -31.73
C SER A 4 16.94 8.39 -30.37
N GLU A 5 15.87 9.13 -30.06
CA GLU A 5 15.11 8.97 -28.81
C GLU A 5 14.43 7.59 -28.74
N LYS A 6 13.92 7.09 -29.87
CA LYS A 6 13.36 5.73 -29.96
C LYS A 6 14.41 4.66 -29.69
N ILE A 7 15.60 4.79 -30.29
CA ILE A 7 16.70 3.84 -30.09
C ILE A 7 17.17 3.87 -28.63
N ILE A 8 17.38 5.05 -28.05
CA ILE A 8 17.79 5.21 -26.65
C ILE A 8 16.75 4.59 -25.71
N SER A 9 15.46 4.87 -25.94
CA SER A 9 14.39 4.29 -25.14
C SER A 9 14.33 2.76 -25.28
N ALA A 10 14.52 2.21 -26.49
CA ALA A 10 14.51 0.78 -26.71
C ALA A 10 15.69 0.09 -26.00
N LEU A 11 16.89 0.67 -26.05
CA LEU A 11 18.06 0.16 -25.35
C LEU A 11 17.87 0.18 -23.83
N ARG A 12 17.41 1.32 -23.28
CA ARG A 12 17.13 1.46 -21.85
C ARG A 12 16.08 0.43 -21.40
N ASN A 13 14.94 0.35 -22.08
CA ASN A 13 13.87 -0.57 -21.71
C ASN A 13 14.32 -2.03 -21.82
N SER A 14 15.20 -2.37 -22.76
CA SER A 14 15.78 -3.71 -22.88
C SER A 14 16.68 -4.03 -21.68
N PHE A 15 17.56 -3.11 -21.31
CA PHE A 15 18.41 -3.26 -20.12
C PHE A 15 17.57 -3.39 -18.84
N ASP A 16 16.59 -2.50 -18.63
CA ASP A 16 15.74 -2.50 -17.44
C ASP A 16 14.89 -3.77 -17.34
N THR A 17 14.39 -4.28 -18.48
CA THR A 17 13.67 -5.56 -18.52
C THR A 17 14.58 -6.72 -18.12
N LEU A 18 15.79 -6.80 -18.67
CA LEU A 18 16.76 -7.86 -18.33
C LEU A 18 17.19 -7.77 -16.87
N LEU A 19 17.47 -6.56 -16.37
CA LEU A 19 17.85 -6.31 -14.98
C LEU A 19 16.73 -6.70 -14.01
N PHE A 20 15.47 -6.42 -14.37
CA PHE A 20 14.31 -6.86 -13.60
C PHE A 20 14.29 -8.39 -13.45
N PHE A 21 14.35 -9.13 -14.55
CA PHE A 21 14.32 -10.60 -14.51
C PHE A 21 15.53 -11.19 -13.76
N ALA A 22 16.72 -10.61 -13.92
CA ALA A 22 17.89 -10.99 -13.14
C ALA A 22 17.68 -10.73 -11.62
N THR A 23 17.08 -9.60 -11.27
CA THR A 23 16.77 -9.25 -9.87
C THR A 23 15.75 -10.22 -9.28
N MET A 24 14.66 -10.50 -10.01
CA MET A 24 13.65 -11.50 -9.61
C MET A 24 14.28 -12.87 -9.34
N ALA A 25 15.20 -13.32 -10.21
CA ALA A 25 15.87 -14.61 -10.06
C ALA A 25 16.78 -14.71 -8.83
N VAL A 26 17.29 -13.57 -8.33
CA VAL A 26 18.21 -13.51 -7.18
C VAL A 26 17.49 -13.21 -5.86
N LYS A 27 16.50 -12.30 -5.88
CA LYS A 27 15.87 -11.76 -4.67
C LYS A 27 14.46 -12.30 -4.42
N GLU A 28 13.75 -12.71 -5.47
CA GLU A 28 12.36 -13.14 -5.40
C GLU A 28 12.19 -14.55 -6.00
N ASP A 29 11.11 -14.79 -6.75
CA ASP A 29 10.92 -15.97 -7.59
C ASP A 29 9.95 -15.66 -8.74
N PHE A 30 9.61 -16.66 -9.55
CA PHE A 30 8.67 -16.50 -10.67
C PHE A 30 7.28 -17.10 -10.38
N ARG A 31 6.87 -17.15 -9.11
CA ARG A 31 5.59 -17.73 -8.69
C ARG A 31 4.58 -16.64 -8.31
N ASN A 32 3.34 -16.82 -8.75
CA ASN A 32 2.22 -16.01 -8.28
C ASN A 32 1.68 -16.54 -6.95
N HIS A 33 2.24 -16.09 -5.84
CA HIS A 33 1.82 -16.53 -4.50
C HIS A 33 0.41 -16.06 -4.15
N VAL A 34 0.02 -14.85 -4.58
CA VAL A 34 -1.30 -14.27 -4.33
C VAL A 34 -2.39 -15.09 -5.04
N ALA A 35 -2.24 -15.37 -6.33
CA ALA A 35 -3.25 -16.14 -7.06
C ALA A 35 -3.39 -17.57 -6.55
N ARG A 36 -2.26 -18.21 -6.17
CA ARG A 36 -2.28 -19.55 -5.56
C ARG A 36 -2.90 -19.58 -4.16
N ALA A 37 -3.01 -18.43 -3.50
CA ALA A 37 -3.64 -18.34 -2.20
C ALA A 37 -5.16 -18.36 -2.26
N GLY A 38 -5.76 -18.10 -3.43
CA GLY A 38 -7.20 -18.18 -3.61
C GLY A 38 -7.74 -17.15 -4.59
N ALA A 39 -7.05 -16.92 -5.72
CA ALA A 39 -7.71 -16.26 -6.85
C ALA A 39 -8.92 -17.10 -7.25
N CYS A 40 -10.09 -16.46 -7.26
CA CYS A 40 -11.30 -17.07 -7.80
C CYS A 40 -11.45 -16.62 -9.25
N ASP A 41 -12.26 -17.34 -10.02
CA ASP A 41 -12.67 -16.89 -11.35
C ASP A 41 -13.24 -15.47 -11.27
N MET A 42 -12.94 -14.65 -12.29
CA MET A 42 -13.32 -13.24 -12.33
C MET A 42 -14.84 -13.12 -12.20
N CYS A 43 -15.32 -12.61 -11.06
CA CYS A 43 -16.74 -12.39 -10.82
C CYS A 43 -17.03 -10.88 -10.87
N PRO A 44 -17.85 -10.40 -11.83
CA PRO A 44 -18.15 -8.97 -12.01
C PRO A 44 -18.72 -8.27 -10.76
N SER A 45 -19.41 -9.01 -9.88
CA SER A 45 -20.01 -8.47 -8.66
C SER A 45 -19.06 -8.42 -7.46
N ARG A 46 -17.84 -9.01 -7.55
CA ARG A 46 -16.92 -9.00 -6.40
C ARG A 46 -16.29 -7.63 -6.22
N ARG A 47 -16.56 -7.07 -5.04
CA ARG A 47 -16.06 -5.80 -4.55
C ARG A 47 -15.16 -6.04 -3.34
N VAL A 48 -14.13 -5.21 -3.21
CA VAL A 48 -13.30 -5.13 -2.00
C VAL A 48 -13.18 -3.68 -1.54
N ALA A 49 -13.34 -3.48 -0.24
CA ALA A 49 -13.06 -2.20 0.41
C ALA A 49 -11.66 -2.25 1.01
N ILE A 50 -10.77 -1.36 0.56
CA ILE A 50 -9.44 -1.19 1.12
C ILE A 50 -9.47 -0.04 2.10
N LEU A 51 -9.20 -0.36 3.37
CA LEU A 51 -9.16 0.59 4.47
C LEU A 51 -7.72 1.03 4.68
N GLY A 52 -7.43 2.27 4.29
CA GLY A 52 -6.21 2.96 4.66
C GLY A 52 -6.19 3.32 6.16
N ASN A 53 -5.39 4.32 6.52
CA ASN A 53 -5.28 4.80 7.91
C ASN A 53 -5.21 6.32 7.97
N GLY A 54 -5.63 7.00 6.91
CA GLY A 54 -5.67 8.46 6.89
C GLY A 54 -6.85 9.02 7.70
N PRO A 55 -6.81 10.32 8.03
CA PRO A 55 -7.70 10.94 9.01
C PRO A 55 -9.18 10.86 8.64
N SER A 56 -9.54 10.95 7.36
CA SER A 56 -10.92 10.84 6.89
C SER A 56 -11.60 9.52 7.23
N LEU A 57 -10.83 8.45 7.49
CA LEU A 57 -11.40 7.15 7.84
C LEU A 57 -12.29 7.24 9.08
N GLY A 58 -11.93 8.10 10.05
CA GLY A 58 -12.71 8.27 11.28
C GLY A 58 -14.16 8.72 11.03
N GLU A 59 -14.39 9.49 9.98
CA GLU A 59 -15.73 9.94 9.58
C GLU A 59 -16.43 8.91 8.68
N GLN A 60 -15.68 8.17 7.85
CA GLN A 60 -16.25 7.20 6.91
C GLN A 60 -16.63 5.87 7.55
N LEU A 61 -15.89 5.43 8.57
CA LEU A 61 -16.03 4.11 9.18
C LEU A 61 -17.39 3.91 9.86
N PRO A 62 -17.94 4.89 10.62
CA PRO A 62 -19.29 4.76 11.18
C PRO A 62 -20.34 4.56 10.09
N CYS A 63 -20.27 5.31 8.98
CA CYS A 63 -21.21 5.17 7.86
C CYS A 63 -21.10 3.79 7.19
N LEU A 64 -19.88 3.28 6.98
CA LEU A 64 -19.65 1.96 6.40
C LEU A 64 -20.21 0.83 7.28
N ILE A 65 -20.07 0.98 8.60
CA ILE A 65 -20.61 0.04 9.59
C ILE A 65 -22.14 0.10 9.64
N GLU A 66 -22.72 1.30 9.73
CA GLU A 66 -24.17 1.51 9.80
C GLU A 66 -24.89 0.94 8.59
N ARG A 67 -24.33 1.14 7.39
CA ARG A 67 -24.87 0.63 6.13
C ARG A 67 -24.60 -0.86 5.89
N ARG A 68 -23.79 -1.49 6.75
CA ARG A 68 -23.38 -2.90 6.63
C ARG A 68 -22.77 -3.24 5.26
N GLU A 69 -22.07 -2.30 4.63
CA GLU A 69 -21.49 -2.49 3.29
C GLU A 69 -20.49 -3.66 3.26
N TRP A 70 -19.86 -3.94 4.41
CA TRP A 70 -18.93 -5.06 4.64
C TRP A 70 -19.59 -6.45 4.63
N GLU A 71 -20.92 -6.56 4.73
CA GLU A 71 -21.61 -7.86 4.61
C GLU A 71 -21.63 -8.38 3.17
N GLN A 72 -21.54 -7.47 2.18
CA GLN A 72 -21.55 -7.78 0.75
C GLN A 72 -20.22 -7.48 0.07
N THR A 73 -19.28 -6.88 0.80
CA THR A 73 -17.98 -6.43 0.30
C THR A 73 -16.88 -7.04 1.15
N ASP A 74 -15.92 -7.72 0.51
CA ASP A 74 -14.75 -8.21 1.24
C ASP A 74 -13.94 -7.01 1.75
N VAL A 75 -13.40 -7.08 2.98
CA VAL A 75 -12.61 -6.00 3.57
C VAL A 75 -11.13 -6.35 3.57
N MET A 76 -10.30 -5.39 3.12
CA MET A 76 -8.85 -5.42 3.21
C MET A 76 -8.37 -4.27 4.09
N ALA A 77 -7.65 -4.59 5.15
CA ALA A 77 -7.09 -3.60 6.08
C ALA A 77 -5.57 -3.50 5.94
N VAL A 78 -4.99 -2.34 6.26
CA VAL A 78 -3.53 -2.14 6.21
C VAL A 78 -2.99 -1.49 7.49
N ASN A 79 -1.65 -1.45 7.60
CA ASN A 79 -0.90 -0.77 8.65
C ASN A 79 -1.39 -1.11 10.08
N PHE A 80 -1.81 -0.11 10.85
CA PHE A 80 -2.18 -0.22 12.25
C PHE A 80 -3.69 -0.41 12.48
N PHE A 81 -4.47 -0.72 11.43
CA PHE A 81 -5.93 -0.79 11.55
C PHE A 81 -6.40 -1.83 12.59
N ALA A 82 -5.66 -2.93 12.78
CA ALA A 82 -6.00 -3.95 13.79
C ALA A 82 -5.96 -3.47 15.26
N LEU A 83 -5.39 -2.29 15.50
CA LEU A 83 -5.42 -1.66 16.83
C LEU A 83 -6.78 -1.02 17.14
N SER A 84 -7.60 -0.74 16.14
CA SER A 84 -8.95 -0.17 16.30
C SER A 84 -9.95 -1.18 16.89
N GLU A 85 -11.09 -0.68 17.37
CA GLU A 85 -12.20 -1.52 17.84
C GLU A 85 -13.01 -2.07 16.67
N GLU A 86 -13.15 -1.26 15.61
CA GLU A 86 -13.87 -1.56 14.38
C GLU A 86 -13.25 -2.74 13.63
N PHE A 87 -11.98 -3.05 13.87
CA PHE A 87 -11.33 -4.26 13.37
C PHE A 87 -12.11 -5.55 13.73
N LEU A 88 -12.64 -5.63 14.95
CA LEU A 88 -13.42 -6.79 15.42
C LEU A 88 -14.83 -6.84 14.81
N VAL A 89 -15.35 -5.69 14.41
CA VAL A 89 -16.66 -5.54 13.75
C VAL A 89 -16.55 -5.96 12.29
N LEU A 90 -15.61 -5.37 11.56
CA LEU A 90 -15.47 -5.56 10.11
C LEU A 90 -14.83 -6.88 9.71
N ARG A 91 -14.08 -7.52 10.64
CA ARG A 91 -13.41 -8.80 10.45
C ARG A 91 -12.73 -8.94 9.08
N PRO A 92 -11.71 -8.11 8.78
CA PRO A 92 -11.08 -8.08 7.45
C PRO A 92 -10.68 -9.48 6.98
N LYS A 93 -11.01 -9.79 5.73
CA LYS A 93 -10.61 -11.04 5.07
C LYS A 93 -9.15 -11.01 4.66
N TYR A 94 -8.65 -9.82 4.35
CA TYR A 94 -7.27 -9.58 3.96
C TYR A 94 -6.63 -8.52 4.84
N TYR A 95 -5.34 -8.69 5.10
CA TYR A 95 -4.51 -7.71 5.77
C TYR A 95 -3.21 -7.56 5.00
N VAL A 96 -2.70 -6.34 4.79
CA VAL A 96 -1.43 -6.12 4.07
C VAL A 96 -0.45 -5.39 4.96
N ILE A 97 0.76 -5.93 5.05
CA ILE A 97 1.92 -5.32 5.72
C ILE A 97 3.06 -5.25 4.73
N SER A 98 3.50 -4.03 4.42
CA SER A 98 4.61 -3.84 3.48
C SER A 98 5.55 -2.67 3.82
N ASP A 99 5.26 -1.82 4.79
CA ASP A 99 6.23 -0.80 5.19
C ASP A 99 7.43 -1.46 5.91
N PRO A 100 8.68 -1.11 5.57
CA PRO A 100 9.87 -1.58 6.28
C PRO A 100 9.81 -1.48 7.80
N MET A 101 9.07 -0.53 8.37
CA MET A 101 8.91 -0.39 9.82
C MET A 101 8.34 -1.64 10.50
N PHE A 102 7.58 -2.46 9.78
CA PHE A 102 6.93 -3.63 10.34
C PHE A 102 7.85 -4.86 10.44
N PHE A 103 8.96 -4.89 9.71
CA PHE A 103 9.80 -6.08 9.60
C PHE A 103 11.31 -5.81 9.66
N ARG A 104 11.75 -4.55 9.61
CA ARG A 104 13.14 -4.19 9.90
C ARG A 104 13.35 -3.93 11.38
N ARG A 105 14.45 -4.42 11.93
CA ARG A 105 14.86 -4.19 13.33
C ARG A 105 14.96 -2.71 13.65
N SER A 106 15.46 -1.90 12.72
CA SER A 106 15.63 -0.46 12.90
C SER A 106 14.32 0.33 13.02
N GLY A 107 13.20 -0.25 12.61
CA GLY A 107 11.87 0.38 12.61
C GLY A 107 10.88 -0.19 13.63
N ARG A 108 11.24 -1.26 14.36
CA ARG A 108 10.33 -1.89 15.33
C ARG A 108 10.16 -1.03 16.58
N SER A 109 8.98 -0.44 16.68
CA SER A 109 8.50 0.28 17.87
C SER A 109 7.56 -0.61 18.69
N GLU A 110 7.30 -0.23 19.93
CA GLU A 110 6.28 -0.86 20.77
C GLU A 110 4.91 -0.91 20.07
N ARG A 111 4.58 0.12 19.27
CA ARG A 111 3.33 0.15 18.49
C ARG A 111 3.26 -0.98 17.44
N VAL A 112 4.39 -1.34 16.84
CA VAL A 112 4.47 -2.47 15.89
C VAL A 112 4.32 -3.80 16.63
N GLU A 113 4.93 -3.95 17.80
CA GLU A 113 4.74 -5.15 18.63
C GLU A 113 3.27 -5.29 19.09
N ASN A 114 2.63 -4.19 19.46
CA ASN A 114 1.21 -4.16 19.81
C ASN A 114 0.32 -4.54 18.62
N LEU A 115 0.69 -4.16 17.39
CA LEU A 115 -0.02 -4.60 16.18
C LEU A 115 0.04 -6.12 16.04
N TYR A 116 1.22 -6.73 16.13
CA TYR A 116 1.36 -8.17 16.00
C TYR A 116 0.64 -8.93 17.13
N ARG A 117 0.70 -8.43 18.37
CA ARG A 117 -0.10 -8.96 19.48
C ARG A 117 -1.60 -8.88 19.21
N ALA A 118 -2.09 -7.74 18.70
CA ALA A 118 -3.49 -7.58 18.34
C ALA A 118 -3.90 -8.57 17.24
N LEU A 119 -3.09 -8.78 16.21
CA LEU A 119 -3.36 -9.79 15.18
C LEU A 119 -3.40 -11.21 15.77
N ALA A 120 -2.45 -11.56 16.64
CA ALA A 120 -2.40 -12.86 17.31
C ALA A 120 -3.65 -13.12 18.18
N GLU A 121 -4.05 -12.14 18.98
CA GLU A 121 -5.08 -12.29 20.00
C GLU A 121 -6.50 -12.09 19.44
N LYS A 122 -6.71 -11.06 18.63
CA LYS A 122 -8.06 -10.63 18.18
C LYS A 122 -8.58 -11.46 17.01
N VAL A 123 -7.72 -11.94 16.11
CA VAL A 123 -8.16 -12.62 14.89
C VAL A 123 -8.62 -14.03 15.22
N LYS A 124 -9.93 -14.26 15.10
CA LYS A 124 -10.61 -15.55 15.32
C LYS A 124 -11.39 -16.03 14.10
N TRP A 125 -11.15 -15.42 12.93
CA TRP A 125 -11.78 -15.76 11.65
C TRP A 125 -10.70 -15.97 10.59
N PRO A 126 -10.98 -16.73 9.51
CA PRO A 126 -10.00 -16.93 8.45
C PRO A 126 -9.59 -15.60 7.81
N MET A 127 -8.31 -15.26 7.90
CA MET A 127 -7.75 -14.04 7.36
C MET A 127 -6.45 -14.37 6.62
N THR A 128 -6.20 -13.68 5.50
CA THR A 128 -4.90 -13.77 4.80
C THR A 128 -4.08 -12.53 5.07
N LEU A 129 -2.87 -12.71 5.62
CA LEU A 129 -1.88 -11.67 5.83
C LEU A 129 -0.88 -11.66 4.66
N TYR A 130 -0.94 -10.62 3.85
CA TYR A 130 0.00 -10.37 2.76
C TYR A 130 1.24 -9.64 3.24
N VAL A 131 2.41 -10.20 2.94
CA VAL A 131 3.72 -9.67 3.35
C VAL A 131 4.67 -9.62 2.17
N GLN A 132 5.72 -8.78 2.23
CA GLN A 132 6.72 -8.77 1.17
C GLN A 132 7.47 -10.10 1.08
N TYR A 133 7.66 -10.61 -0.13
CA TYR A 133 8.47 -11.80 -0.39
C TYR A 133 9.93 -11.53 -0.01
N TYR A 134 10.50 -10.44 -0.56
CA TYR A 134 11.88 -10.09 -0.27
C TYR A 134 12.00 -9.41 1.09
N ASN A 135 12.54 -10.16 2.05
CA ASN A 135 12.75 -9.72 3.42
C ASN A 135 14.20 -10.06 3.83
N PRO A 136 15.15 -9.11 3.68
CA PRO A 136 16.58 -9.40 3.87
C PRO A 136 16.94 -9.71 5.32
N GLU A 137 16.17 -9.20 6.29
CA GLU A 137 16.38 -9.45 7.72
C GLU A 137 15.74 -10.76 8.20
N ARG A 138 15.06 -11.49 7.31
CA ARG A 138 14.39 -12.77 7.59
C ARG A 138 13.43 -12.67 8.78
N PHE A 139 12.71 -11.55 8.90
CA PHE A 139 11.70 -11.39 9.94
C PHE A 139 10.64 -12.49 9.85
N ASP A 140 10.38 -13.16 10.97
CA ASP A 140 9.42 -14.24 11.07
C ASP A 140 8.04 -13.70 11.43
N TYR A 141 7.21 -13.52 10.40
CA TYR A 141 5.82 -13.08 10.59
C TYR A 141 4.96 -14.10 11.33
N ALA A 142 5.27 -15.40 11.23
CA ALA A 142 4.50 -16.46 11.88
C ALA A 142 4.74 -16.44 13.39
N GLU A 143 6.00 -16.31 13.81
CA GLU A 143 6.37 -16.11 15.20
C GLU A 143 5.74 -14.82 15.76
N ALA A 144 5.83 -13.71 15.00
CA ALA A 144 5.31 -12.42 15.43
C ALA A 144 3.80 -12.45 15.75
N ILE A 145 3.01 -13.19 14.96
CA ILE A 145 1.56 -13.38 15.19
C ILE A 145 1.23 -14.60 16.08
N GLY A 146 2.22 -15.18 16.76
CA GLY A 146 2.03 -16.31 17.68
C GLY A 146 1.53 -17.58 16.99
N HIS A 147 1.90 -17.81 15.73
CA HIS A 147 1.46 -18.93 14.89
C HIS A 147 -0.07 -19.11 14.86
N ASN A 148 -0.83 -18.00 14.89
CA ASN A 148 -2.29 -18.05 14.88
C ASN A 148 -2.81 -18.84 13.66
N PRO A 149 -3.50 -19.99 13.85
CA PRO A 149 -3.94 -20.86 12.75
C PRO A 149 -5.04 -20.24 11.88
N MET A 150 -5.70 -19.18 12.36
CA MET A 150 -6.71 -18.45 11.59
C MET A 150 -6.08 -17.47 10.59
N ILE A 151 -4.76 -17.22 10.68
CA ILE A 151 -4.05 -16.30 9.80
C ILE A 151 -3.16 -17.09 8.83
N ARG A 152 -3.46 -16.99 7.54
CA ARG A 152 -2.61 -17.51 6.48
C ARG A 152 -1.65 -16.42 6.01
N ILE A 153 -0.35 -16.66 6.08
CA ILE A 153 0.67 -15.73 5.56
C ILE A 153 0.91 -16.03 4.08
N VAL A 154 0.86 -15.00 3.23
CA VAL A 154 1.08 -15.11 1.78
C VAL A 154 2.04 -14.02 1.33
N PRO A 155 3.22 -14.38 0.77
CA PRO A 155 4.14 -13.37 0.29
C PRO A 155 3.66 -12.76 -1.03
N PHE A 156 4.10 -11.53 -1.33
CA PHE A 156 3.93 -10.90 -2.64
C PHE A 156 5.20 -10.15 -3.06
N HIS A 157 5.38 -10.03 -4.37
CA HIS A 157 6.57 -9.47 -4.99
C HIS A 157 6.54 -7.94 -4.98
N THR A 158 7.69 -7.31 -4.75
CA THR A 158 7.81 -5.83 -4.65
C THR A 158 8.91 -5.26 -5.54
N THR A 159 9.67 -6.10 -6.24
CA THR A 159 10.67 -5.67 -7.20
C THR A 159 10.04 -4.82 -8.31
N VAL A 160 10.53 -3.59 -8.47
CA VAL A 160 9.95 -2.63 -9.42
C VAL A 160 10.31 -2.98 -10.87
N PHE A 161 9.33 -2.90 -11.76
CA PHE A 161 9.52 -3.04 -13.20
C PHE A 161 9.64 -1.66 -13.88
N HIS A 162 10.68 -1.46 -14.71
CA HIS A 162 10.93 -0.21 -15.45
C HIS A 162 11.11 -0.38 -16.97
N GLY A 163 10.90 -1.61 -17.46
CA GLY A 163 11.17 -1.98 -18.85
C GLY A 163 10.05 -1.64 -19.83
N PHE A 164 9.80 -2.54 -20.79
CA PHE A 164 8.72 -2.36 -21.76
C PHE A 164 7.33 -2.48 -21.11
N ARG A 165 6.46 -1.48 -21.30
CA ARG A 165 5.09 -1.45 -20.77
C ARG A 165 4.24 -2.69 -21.09
N SER A 166 4.42 -3.29 -22.27
CA SER A 166 3.73 -4.54 -22.63
C SER A 166 4.18 -5.73 -21.78
N VAL A 167 5.46 -5.77 -21.42
CA VAL A 167 6.06 -6.79 -20.54
C VAL A 167 5.70 -6.51 -19.08
N GLU A 168 5.66 -5.24 -18.68
CA GLU A 168 5.22 -4.80 -17.36
C GLU A 168 3.84 -5.36 -16.99
N PHE A 169 2.81 -5.09 -17.80
CA PHE A 169 1.46 -5.59 -17.52
C PHE A 169 1.37 -7.12 -17.66
N TRP A 170 2.23 -7.74 -18.46
CA TRP A 170 2.35 -9.20 -18.53
C TRP A 170 2.93 -9.79 -17.24
N CYS A 171 3.91 -9.12 -16.61
CA CYS A 171 4.48 -9.46 -15.32
C CYS A 171 3.44 -9.28 -14.22
N TYR A 172 2.75 -8.13 -14.21
CA TYR A 172 1.70 -7.84 -13.24
C TYR A 172 0.59 -8.88 -13.26
N ARG A 173 0.08 -9.29 -14.43
CA ARG A 173 -0.93 -10.37 -14.50
C ARG A 173 -0.45 -11.70 -13.95
N ARG A 174 0.86 -11.95 -13.97
CA ARG A 174 1.49 -13.13 -13.38
C ARG A 174 1.86 -12.94 -11.91
N GLY A 175 1.48 -11.84 -11.29
CA GLY A 175 1.83 -11.51 -9.91
C GLY A 175 3.33 -11.35 -9.72
N LEU A 176 4.05 -10.90 -10.76
CA LEU A 176 5.49 -10.66 -10.74
C LEU A 176 5.77 -9.17 -10.63
N GLY A 177 6.69 -8.81 -9.73
CA GLY A 177 7.14 -7.44 -9.54
C GLY A 177 6.05 -6.47 -9.04
N SER A 178 6.35 -5.18 -9.19
CA SER A 178 5.55 -4.04 -8.72
C SER A 178 5.76 -2.82 -9.63
N GLY A 179 4.85 -1.84 -9.57
CA GLY A 179 4.91 -0.57 -10.31
C GLY A 179 5.48 0.61 -9.55
N ASN A 180 6.35 0.35 -8.58
CA ASN A 180 6.81 1.35 -7.60
C ASN A 180 5.67 1.85 -6.71
N PHE A 181 4.97 0.91 -6.08
CA PHE A 181 3.88 1.22 -5.16
C PHE A 181 4.45 1.79 -3.85
N GLY A 182 4.39 3.12 -3.71
CA GLY A 182 4.92 3.89 -2.59
C GLY A 182 4.17 3.72 -1.27
N THR A 183 2.99 3.08 -1.25
CA THR A 183 2.22 2.81 -0.02
C THR A 183 1.71 1.39 0.09
N VAL A 184 1.39 0.99 1.32
CA VAL A 184 0.75 -0.30 1.61
C VAL A 184 -0.63 -0.41 0.93
N VAL A 185 -1.34 0.71 0.78
CA VAL A 185 -2.64 0.75 0.07
C VAL A 185 -2.47 0.40 -1.41
N GLN A 186 -1.47 0.98 -2.09
CA GLN A 186 -1.18 0.67 -3.48
C GLN A 186 -0.82 -0.81 -3.69
N ASN A 187 -0.06 -1.41 -2.75
CA ASN A 187 0.16 -2.86 -2.77
C ASN A 187 -1.16 -3.64 -2.57
N GLY A 188 -2.05 -3.18 -1.70
CA GLY A 188 -3.38 -3.74 -1.51
C GLY A 188 -4.25 -3.68 -2.78
N GLU A 189 -4.23 -2.57 -3.50
CA GLU A 189 -4.92 -2.41 -4.80
C GLU A 189 -4.40 -3.42 -5.82
N PHE A 190 -3.07 -3.58 -5.90
CA PHE A 190 -2.45 -4.56 -6.79
C PHE A 190 -2.83 -6.01 -6.41
N ILE A 191 -2.77 -6.35 -5.12
CA ILE A 191 -3.18 -7.65 -4.60
C ILE A 191 -4.66 -7.91 -4.89
N ALA A 192 -5.53 -6.93 -4.72
CA ALA A 192 -6.95 -7.04 -5.04
C ALA A 192 -7.17 -7.38 -6.52
N MET A 193 -6.45 -6.73 -7.43
CA MET A 193 -6.51 -7.08 -8.85
C MET A 193 -6.02 -8.51 -9.13
N LEU A 194 -4.96 -8.97 -8.46
CA LEU A 194 -4.47 -10.35 -8.57
C LEU A 194 -5.45 -11.40 -8.03
N LEU A 195 -6.26 -11.04 -7.03
CA LEU A 195 -7.33 -11.87 -6.49
C LEU A 195 -8.59 -11.91 -7.36
N GLY A 196 -8.63 -11.07 -8.40
CA GLY A 196 -9.71 -11.03 -9.39
C GLY A 196 -10.87 -10.10 -9.03
N TYR A 197 -10.68 -9.14 -8.12
CA TYR A 197 -11.68 -8.11 -7.84
C TYR A 197 -11.89 -7.17 -9.03
N ARG A 198 -13.15 -6.78 -9.25
CA ARG A 198 -13.55 -5.90 -10.37
C ARG A 198 -13.89 -4.49 -9.93
N THR A 199 -14.22 -4.31 -8.66
CA THR A 199 -14.42 -3.00 -8.03
C THR A 199 -13.60 -2.94 -6.75
N ILE A 200 -12.79 -1.90 -6.62
CA ILE A 200 -11.94 -1.62 -5.46
C ILE A 200 -12.35 -0.26 -4.90
N ASP A 201 -12.90 -0.23 -3.69
CA ASP A 201 -13.29 1.01 -3.01
C ASP A 201 -12.22 1.43 -1.99
N LEU A 202 -11.77 2.68 -2.07
CA LEU A 202 -10.70 3.22 -1.22
C LEU A 202 -11.23 4.16 -0.14
N TYR A 203 -11.05 3.80 1.13
CA TYR A 203 -11.45 4.58 2.30
C TYR A 203 -10.25 4.94 3.16
N GLY A 204 -10.21 6.16 3.71
CA GLY A 204 -9.07 6.64 4.51
C GLY A 204 -7.76 6.75 3.73
N VAL A 205 -7.85 7.06 2.43
CA VAL A 205 -6.71 7.14 1.50
C VAL A 205 -6.50 8.60 1.08
N ASP A 206 -6.16 9.43 2.06
CA ASP A 206 -6.13 10.89 1.94
C ASP A 206 -4.93 11.42 1.14
N HIS A 207 -3.73 10.88 1.38
CA HIS A 207 -2.47 11.37 0.80
C HIS A 207 -2.23 12.87 0.94
N THR A 208 -2.64 13.48 2.06
CA THR A 208 -2.37 14.88 2.42
C THR A 208 -0.91 15.13 2.83
N LEU A 209 0.02 14.42 2.19
CA LEU A 209 1.45 14.38 2.53
C LEU A 209 2.14 15.73 2.35
N LEU A 210 1.61 16.59 1.48
CA LEU A 210 2.12 17.93 1.20
C LEU A 210 1.57 18.99 2.16
N GLU A 211 0.50 18.69 2.89
CA GLU A 211 -0.11 19.65 3.82
C GLU A 211 0.80 19.90 5.02
N GLY A 212 0.94 21.19 5.36
CA GLY A 212 1.71 21.62 6.51
C GLY A 212 3.23 21.46 6.38
N LEU A 213 3.77 21.14 5.19
CA LEU A 213 5.21 21.12 4.98
C LEU A 213 5.82 22.51 5.22
N THR A 214 6.91 22.54 5.98
CA THR A 214 7.65 23.76 6.29
C THR A 214 9.14 23.43 6.49
N VAL A 215 9.97 24.46 6.59
CA VAL A 215 11.38 24.35 7.00
C VAL A 215 11.54 25.21 8.26
N ASP A 216 12.16 24.66 9.30
CA ASP A 216 12.43 25.40 10.54
C ASP A 216 13.70 26.25 10.46
N ASP A 217 13.99 26.99 11.55
CA ASP A 217 15.15 27.88 11.65
C ASP A 217 16.50 27.12 11.62
N GLU A 218 16.49 25.80 11.82
CA GLU A 218 17.65 24.91 11.72
C GLU A 218 17.80 24.31 10.31
N ASN A 219 16.97 24.72 9.35
CA ASN A 219 16.89 24.18 7.99
C ASN A 219 16.46 22.70 7.92
N CYS A 220 15.72 22.20 8.91
CA CYS A 220 15.14 20.87 8.88
C CYS A 220 13.78 20.88 8.18
N LEU A 221 13.53 19.90 7.32
CA LEU A 221 12.20 19.68 6.75
C LEU A 221 11.26 19.18 7.86
N CYS A 222 10.17 19.92 8.06
CA CYS A 222 9.22 19.68 9.12
C CYS A 222 7.78 19.67 8.61
N ARG A 223 6.86 19.22 9.46
CA ARG A 223 5.41 19.29 9.23
C ARG A 223 4.70 19.93 10.40
N ILE A 224 3.78 20.83 10.12
CA ILE A 224 2.85 21.42 11.08
C ILE A 224 1.51 20.71 10.95
N GLN A 225 1.02 20.11 12.04
CA GLN A 225 -0.33 19.54 12.10
C GLN A 225 -1.26 20.50 12.85
N SER A 226 -1.69 21.57 12.18
CA SER A 226 -2.67 22.50 12.72
C SER A 226 -4.09 22.07 12.36
N HIS A 227 -4.95 21.89 13.35
CA HIS A 227 -6.41 21.82 13.16
C HIS A 227 -7.03 23.21 13.27
N TYR A 228 -8.17 23.42 12.61
CA TYR A 228 -8.87 24.72 12.60
C TYR A 228 -9.28 25.22 14.01
N TYR A 229 -9.45 24.31 14.97
CA TYR A 229 -9.81 24.59 16.37
C TYR A 229 -8.60 24.61 17.32
N ASP A 230 -7.37 24.49 16.81
CA ASP A 230 -6.19 24.60 17.65
C ASP A 230 -6.05 26.06 18.12
N SER A 231 -6.09 26.26 19.43
CA SER A 231 -5.96 27.56 20.09
C SER A 231 -4.56 28.16 20.01
N ALA A 232 -3.57 27.38 19.59
CA ALA A 232 -2.20 27.81 19.34
C ALA A 232 -1.57 27.01 18.18
N PRO A 233 -0.66 27.61 17.39
CA PRO A 233 0.09 26.90 16.37
C PRO A 233 0.90 25.75 17.00
N LYS A 234 0.77 24.53 16.47
CA LYS A 234 1.61 23.41 16.90
C LYS A 234 3.05 23.60 16.41
N PRO A 235 4.06 23.23 17.20
CA PRO A 235 5.44 23.31 16.76
C PRO A 235 5.67 22.41 15.54
N PRO A 236 6.56 22.83 14.61
CA PRO A 236 6.94 22.00 13.48
C PRO A 236 7.66 20.74 13.95
N THR A 237 7.27 19.58 13.41
CA THR A 237 7.92 18.29 13.73
C THR A 237 8.78 17.84 12.54
N PRO A 238 10.08 17.53 12.75
CA PRO A 238 10.96 17.06 11.68
C PRO A 238 10.49 15.75 11.05
N ILE A 239 10.68 15.63 9.73
CA ILE A 239 10.30 14.45 8.95
C ILE A 239 11.55 13.60 8.67
N TYR A 240 11.50 12.33 9.04
CA TYR A 240 12.62 11.39 8.91
C TYR A 240 12.34 10.28 7.91
N VAL A 241 13.40 9.78 7.27
CA VAL A 241 13.38 8.61 6.38
C VAL A 241 13.07 7.36 7.20
N ASN A 242 12.08 6.58 6.75
CA ASN A 242 11.61 5.38 7.44
C ASN A 242 12.74 4.35 7.65
N ALA A 243 12.72 3.69 8.81
CA ALA A 243 13.58 2.56 9.17
C ALA A 243 15.10 2.81 9.04
N THR A 244 15.55 4.04 9.33
CA THR A 244 16.97 4.41 9.41
C THR A 244 17.47 4.49 10.85
N GLN A 245 18.68 3.99 11.11
CA GLN A 245 19.36 4.13 12.40
C GLN A 245 20.82 4.57 12.18
N PRO A 246 21.25 5.74 12.71
CA PRO A 246 20.41 6.75 13.40
C PRO A 246 19.34 7.36 12.47
N PRO A 247 18.28 8.00 13.01
CA PRO A 247 17.25 8.66 12.21
C PRO A 247 17.86 9.68 11.25
N ARG A 248 17.49 9.60 9.97
CA ARG A 248 17.97 10.53 8.93
C ARG A 248 16.84 11.48 8.51
N PRO A 249 16.99 12.80 8.60
CA PRO A 249 15.97 13.73 8.15
C PRO A 249 15.86 13.72 6.62
N TYR A 250 14.66 13.98 6.12
CA TYR A 250 14.45 14.26 4.69
C TYR A 250 14.97 15.65 4.33
N THR A 251 15.42 15.79 3.08
CA THR A 251 15.49 17.10 2.43
C THR A 251 14.17 17.37 1.72
N MET A 252 13.81 18.65 1.52
CA MET A 252 12.62 19.01 0.74
C MET A 252 12.60 18.34 -0.64
N SER A 253 13.74 18.34 -1.34
CA SER A 253 13.85 17.74 -2.67
C SER A 253 13.61 16.24 -2.68
N SER A 254 14.18 15.50 -1.73
CA SER A 254 14.00 14.04 -1.63
C SER A 254 12.57 13.68 -1.22
N TYR A 255 11.97 14.43 -0.29
CA TYR A 255 10.58 14.22 0.11
C TYR A 255 9.61 14.44 -1.04
N LEU A 256 9.76 15.53 -1.79
CA LEU A 256 8.91 15.83 -2.94
C LEU A 256 9.10 14.82 -4.08
N ALA A 257 10.33 14.37 -4.33
CA ALA A 257 10.61 13.33 -5.32
C ALA A 257 9.92 12.00 -4.96
N GLU A 258 10.04 11.54 -3.71
CA GLU A 258 9.35 10.31 -3.26
C GLU A 258 7.83 10.47 -3.27
N THR A 259 7.32 11.65 -2.91
CA THR A 259 5.88 11.95 -2.96
C THR A 259 5.36 11.94 -4.39
N ALA A 260 6.11 12.50 -5.35
CA ALA A 260 5.75 12.46 -6.77
C ALA A 260 5.71 11.02 -7.30
N GLU A 261 6.70 10.20 -6.94
CA GLU A 261 6.75 8.79 -7.30
C GLU A 261 5.59 7.98 -6.73
N LEU A 262 5.17 8.29 -5.50
CA LEU A 262 3.97 7.71 -4.90
C LEU A 262 2.73 8.01 -5.75
N PHE A 263 2.49 9.27 -6.14
CA PHE A 263 1.33 9.62 -6.96
C PHE A 263 1.41 8.99 -8.35
N ARG A 264 2.59 8.94 -8.95
CA ARG A 264 2.85 8.21 -10.20
C ARG A 264 2.49 6.73 -10.07
N GLY A 265 2.71 6.11 -8.92
CA GLY A 265 2.26 4.74 -8.65
C GLY A 265 0.74 4.56 -8.78
N HIS A 266 -0.06 5.55 -8.41
CA HIS A 266 -1.52 5.50 -8.59
C HIS A 266 -1.92 5.60 -10.07
N GLU A 267 -1.19 6.37 -10.88
CA GLU A 267 -1.40 6.40 -12.33
C GLU A 267 -1.09 5.05 -12.98
N VAL A 268 0.01 4.39 -12.55
CA VAL A 268 0.36 3.04 -13.03
C VAL A 268 -0.73 2.04 -12.66
N LEU A 269 -1.27 2.11 -11.44
CA LEU A 269 -2.38 1.26 -11.00
C LEU A 269 -3.66 1.54 -11.77
N ARG A 270 -4.01 2.81 -12.04
CA ARG A 270 -5.15 3.19 -12.89
C ARG A 270 -5.01 2.54 -14.26
N ASP A 271 -3.88 2.77 -14.93
CA ASP A 271 -3.64 2.27 -16.28
C ASP A 271 -3.69 0.73 -16.34
N TYR A 272 -3.17 0.06 -15.31
CA TYR A 272 -3.24 -1.39 -15.20
C TYR A 272 -4.67 -1.88 -14.93
N ALA A 273 -5.42 -1.21 -14.04
CA ALA A 273 -6.80 -1.52 -13.74
C ALA A 273 -7.69 -1.38 -14.99
N GLU A 274 -7.54 -0.30 -15.76
CA GLU A 274 -8.21 -0.09 -17.04
C GLU A 274 -7.90 -1.22 -18.03
N ALA A 275 -6.62 -1.60 -18.17
CA ALA A 275 -6.20 -2.71 -19.02
C ALA A 275 -6.76 -4.07 -18.57
N GLN A 276 -7.16 -4.21 -17.31
CA GLN A 276 -7.83 -5.40 -16.79
C GLN A 276 -9.36 -5.28 -16.82
N GLY A 277 -9.95 -4.09 -17.01
CA GLY A 277 -11.37 -3.85 -16.83
C GLY A 277 -11.78 -3.90 -15.35
N VAL A 278 -10.99 -3.27 -14.49
CA VAL A 278 -11.22 -3.11 -13.04
C VAL A 278 -11.46 -1.64 -12.75
N ARG A 279 -12.43 -1.33 -11.88
CA ARG A 279 -12.71 0.04 -11.41
C ARG A 279 -12.09 0.24 -10.02
N ILE A 280 -11.27 1.28 -9.89
CA ILE A 280 -10.78 1.76 -8.59
C ILE A 280 -11.54 3.05 -8.27
N LEU A 281 -12.24 3.06 -7.14
CA LEU A 281 -13.13 4.14 -6.72
C LEU A 281 -12.58 4.80 -5.47
N ASN A 282 -12.27 6.09 -5.58
CA ASN A 282 -11.87 6.90 -4.44
C ASN A 282 -13.11 7.36 -3.67
N ARG A 283 -13.37 6.71 -2.53
CA ARG A 283 -14.45 7.08 -1.61
C ARG A 283 -14.02 8.16 -0.61
N THR A 284 -12.73 8.50 -0.57
CA THR A 284 -12.13 9.39 0.42
C THR A 284 -12.30 10.85 0.04
N ARG A 285 -13.12 11.56 0.82
CA ARG A 285 -13.28 13.02 0.68
C ARG A 285 -11.98 13.72 1.06
N GLY A 286 -11.59 14.74 0.29
CA GLY A 286 -10.35 15.46 0.55
C GLY A 286 -9.07 14.72 0.12
N SER A 287 -9.19 13.50 -0.42
CA SER A 287 -8.03 12.77 -0.96
C SER A 287 -7.32 13.59 -2.04
N MET A 288 -5.99 13.63 -2.00
CA MET A 288 -5.14 14.26 -3.02
C MET A 288 -4.93 13.37 -4.24
N ILE A 289 -5.40 12.11 -4.25
CA ILE A 289 -5.29 11.23 -5.42
C ILE A 289 -6.23 11.71 -6.53
N ASP A 290 -5.68 12.02 -7.70
CA ASP A 290 -6.39 12.42 -8.91
C ASP A 290 -6.46 11.31 -9.99
N ALA A 291 -5.83 10.16 -9.74
CA ALA A 291 -5.78 9.04 -10.68
C ALA A 291 -7.10 8.24 -10.79
N TYR A 292 -8.04 8.36 -9.84
CA TYR A 292 -9.22 7.48 -9.75
C TYR A 292 -10.54 8.24 -9.79
N GLU A 293 -11.61 7.56 -10.24
CA GLU A 293 -12.98 8.08 -10.16
C GLU A 293 -13.34 8.42 -8.71
N ARG A 294 -13.98 9.58 -8.49
CA ARG A 294 -14.40 10.02 -7.15
C ARG A 294 -15.89 9.76 -6.95
N GLU A 295 -16.20 8.95 -5.96
CA GLU A 295 -17.57 8.70 -5.53
C GLU A 295 -17.64 8.74 -3.98
N PRO A 296 -17.37 9.89 -3.34
CA PRO A 296 -17.28 9.98 -1.88
C PRO A 296 -18.58 9.54 -1.22
N LEU A 297 -18.48 8.95 -0.02
CA LEU A 297 -19.66 8.72 0.80
C LEU A 297 -20.34 10.07 1.11
N PRO A 298 -21.68 10.14 1.08
CA PRO A 298 -22.44 11.34 1.44
C PRO A 298 -22.12 11.84 2.84
#